data_AF-A0A931YF79-F1
#
_entry.id   AF-A0A931YF79-F1
#
_cell.length_a   1.000
_cell.length_b   1.000
_cell.length_c   1.000
_cell.angle_alpha   90.00
_cell.angle_beta   90.00
_cell.angle_gamma   90.00
#
_symmetry.space_group_name_H-M   'P 1'
#
loop_
_entity.id
_entity.type
_entity.pdbx_description
1 polymer ?
#
loop_
_entity_poly.entity_id
_entity_poly.type
_entity_poly.pdbx_seq_one_letter_code
_entity_poly.pdbx_strand_id
1 'polypeptide(L)'
;MADFALKARDLGVNYIGSRCGAVAHHVRAMAEALGRKPPASAKSPDLSRRPGIQKTRTLEELAGRKPKSSDAPQFGPGKGGGRGGW
;
A
#
# COMPACT_ATOMS: atom_id res chain seq x y z
N MET A 1 4.92 -3.00 0.76
CA MET A 1 5.10 -3.50 2.14
C MET A 1 4.41 -2.66 3.21
N ALA A 2 4.32 -1.33 3.05
CA ALA A 2 3.52 -0.46 3.93
C ALA A 2 2.06 -0.94 4.10
N ASP A 3 1.34 -1.14 2.99
CA ASP A 3 -0.07 -1.58 3.02
C ASP A 3 -0.27 -2.94 3.69
N PHE A 4 0.71 -3.84 3.52
CA PHE A 4 0.71 -5.14 4.18
C PHE A 4 0.76 -4.98 5.70
N ALA A 5 1.63 -4.11 6.21
CA ALA A 5 1.74 -3.86 7.64
C ALA A 5 0.46 -3.23 8.23
N LEU A 6 -0.17 -2.31 7.51
CA LEU A 6 -1.45 -1.72 7.93
C LEU A 6 -2.55 -2.78 8.02
N LYS A 7 -2.71 -3.60 6.98
CA LYS A 7 -3.69 -4.71 6.98
C LYS A 7 -3.43 -5.71 8.12
N ALA A 8 -2.17 -6.06 8.36
CA ALA A 8 -1.81 -6.97 9.44
C ALA A 8 -2.13 -6.38 10.82
N ARG A 9 -1.88 -5.08 11.03
CA ARG A 9 -2.28 -4.37 12.26
C ARG A 9 -3.80 -4.37 12.43
N ASP A 10 -4.55 -4.08 11.38
CA ASP A 10 -6.02 -4.00 11.44
C ASP A 10 -6.66 -5.38 11.72
N LEU A 11 -5.95 -6.47 11.39
CA LEU A 11 -6.31 -7.85 11.77
C LEU A 11 -5.89 -8.22 13.21
N GLY A 12 -5.24 -7.32 13.96
CA GLY A 12 -4.79 -7.55 15.34
C GLY A 12 -3.44 -8.28 15.47
N VAL A 13 -2.62 -8.32 14.42
CA VAL A 13 -1.29 -8.95 14.48
C VAL A 13 -0.31 -8.05 15.24
N ASN A 14 0.27 -8.56 16.33
CA ASN A 14 1.21 -7.82 17.17
C ASN A 14 2.69 -7.99 16.79
N TYR A 15 3.00 -8.99 15.95
CA TYR A 15 4.36 -9.26 15.49
C TYR A 15 4.39 -9.46 13.97
N ILE A 16 4.94 -8.47 13.26
CA ILE A 16 4.94 -8.43 11.80
C ILE A 16 6.39 -8.53 11.31
N GLY A 17 6.68 -9.60 10.58
CA GLY A 17 8.01 -9.87 10.01
C GLY A 17 7.93 -10.20 8.53
N SER A 18 9.05 -10.65 7.98
CA SER A 18 9.17 -11.04 6.58
C SER A 18 10.08 -12.25 6.43
N ARG A 19 9.89 -13.03 5.36
CA ARG A 19 10.71 -14.22 5.05
C ARG A 19 11.70 -13.93 3.92
N CYS A 20 12.23 -14.99 3.31
CA CYS A 20 13.17 -14.95 2.19
C CYS A 20 12.76 -13.92 1.12
N GLY A 21 13.73 -13.16 0.63
CA GLY A 21 13.50 -12.07 -0.33
C GLY A 21 13.15 -10.72 0.31
N ALA A 22 13.07 -10.66 1.64
CA ALA A 22 12.97 -9.38 2.34
C ALA A 22 14.29 -8.61 2.32
N VAL A 23 14.20 -7.31 2.06
CA VAL A 23 15.33 -6.38 2.05
C VAL A 23 15.05 -5.22 3.00
N ALA A 24 16.10 -4.48 3.38
CA ALA A 24 16.04 -3.45 4.42
C ALA A 24 14.91 -2.42 4.22
N HIS A 25 14.63 -2.04 2.96
CA HIS A 25 13.58 -1.06 2.67
C HIS A 25 12.16 -1.63 2.89
N HIS A 26 11.95 -2.95 2.85
CA HIS A 26 10.67 -3.56 3.20
C HIS A 26 10.35 -3.36 4.67
N VAL A 27 11.31 -3.68 5.55
CA VAL A 27 11.16 -3.52 7.00
C VAL A 27 10.97 -2.05 7.37
N ARG A 28 11.73 -1.16 6.75
CA ARG A 28 11.55 0.29 6.93
C ARG A 28 10.15 0.75 6.52
N ALA A 29 9.69 0.36 5.34
CA ALA A 29 8.36 0.75 4.86
C ALA A 29 7.24 0.23 5.77
N MET A 30 7.38 -0.98 6.34
CA MET A 30 6.44 -1.49 7.34
C MET A 30 6.46 -0.65 8.62
N ALA A 31 7.66 -0.33 9.14
CA ALA A 31 7.80 0.48 10.35
C ALA A 31 7.23 1.90 10.19
N GLU A 32 7.53 2.55 9.06
CA GLU A 32 7.03 3.89 8.73
C GLU A 32 5.50 3.91 8.62
N ALA A 33 4.90 2.91 7.96
CA ALA A 33 3.45 2.81 7.84
C ALA A 33 2.75 2.61 9.18
N LEU A 34 3.39 1.92 10.13
CA LEU A 34 2.91 1.75 11.49
C LEU A 34 3.17 2.98 12.39
N GLY A 35 3.63 4.10 11.83
CA GLY A 35 3.87 5.35 12.56
C GLY A 35 5.19 5.39 13.32
N ARG A 36 6.10 4.43 13.10
CA ARG A 36 7.45 4.44 13.70
C ARG A 36 8.41 5.26 12.85
N LYS A 37 9.47 5.77 13.48
CA LYS A 37 10.54 6.53 12.82
C LYS A 37 11.91 5.87 13.05
N PRO A 38 12.20 4.73 12.40
CA PRO A 38 13.51 4.07 12.54
C PRO A 38 14.65 4.94 11.98
N PRO A 39 15.91 4.76 12.41
CA PRO A 39 17.06 5.48 11.86
C PRO A 39 17.18 5.36 10.33
N ALA A 40 16.75 4.22 9.77
CA ALA A 40 16.74 3.97 8.33
C ALA A 40 15.78 4.89 7.53
N SER A 41 14.83 5.57 8.20
CA SER A 41 13.94 6.56 7.58
C SER A 41 14.69 7.75 7.01
N ALA A 42 15.88 8.09 7.52
CA ALA A 42 16.75 9.10 6.92
C ALA A 42 17.23 8.74 5.50
N LYS A 43 17.09 7.46 5.10
CA LYS A 43 17.45 6.96 3.76
C LYS A 43 16.22 6.68 2.90
N SER A 44 15.04 7.14 3.32
CA SER A 44 13.82 6.96 2.53
C SER A 44 13.90 7.81 1.26
N PRO A 45 13.59 7.21 0.09
CA PRO A 45 13.68 7.94 -1.16
C PRO A 45 12.61 9.03 -1.20
N ASP A 46 13.04 10.27 -1.44
CA ASP A 46 12.14 11.38 -1.70
C ASP A 46 11.60 11.27 -3.13
N LEU A 47 10.42 10.68 -3.27
CA LEU A 47 9.77 10.44 -4.56
C LEU A 47 9.34 11.75 -5.25
N SER A 48 9.28 12.89 -4.54
CA SER A 48 8.96 14.18 -5.15
C SER A 48 10.04 14.68 -6.10
N ARG A 49 11.28 14.22 -5.88
CA ARG A 49 12.45 14.56 -6.71
C ARG A 49 12.64 13.63 -7.90
N ARG A 50 11.80 12.60 -8.04
CA ARG A 50 11.93 11.60 -9.10
C ARG A 50 11.21 12.07 -10.37
N PRO A 51 11.93 12.30 -11.49
CA PRO A 51 11.30 12.62 -12.76
C PRO A 51 10.33 11.50 -13.18
N GLY A 52 9.12 11.88 -13.61
CA GLY A 52 8.12 10.95 -14.15
C GLY A 52 7.23 10.23 -13.12
N ILE A 53 7.41 10.43 -11.81
CA ILE A 53 6.41 9.97 -10.83
C ILE A 53 5.25 10.97 -10.80
N GLN A 54 4.08 10.53 -11.25
CA GLN A 54 2.84 11.29 -11.11
C GLN A 54 2.44 11.32 -9.64
N LYS A 55 2.21 12.51 -9.09
CA LYS A 55 1.57 12.64 -7.77
C LYS A 55 0.15 12.11 -7.90
N THR A 56 -0.26 11.25 -6.97
CA THR A 56 -1.65 10.79 -6.87
C THR A 56 -2.56 12.02 -6.74
N ARG A 57 -3.44 12.21 -7.72
CA ARG A 57 -4.40 13.32 -7.73
C ARG A 57 -5.35 13.17 -6.55
N THR A 58 -5.70 14.30 -5.96
CA THR A 58 -6.69 14.36 -4.89
C THR A 58 -8.06 13.93 -5.42
N LEU A 59 -8.90 13.39 -4.53
CA LEU A 59 -10.23 12.92 -4.89
C LEU A 59 -11.10 14.05 -5.48
N GLU A 60 -10.87 15.29 -5.04
CA GLU A 60 -11.50 16.50 -5.54
C GLU A 60 -11.10 16.83 -6.99
N GLU A 61 -9.81 16.69 -7.33
CA GLU A 61 -9.31 16.84 -8.71
C GLU A 61 -9.83 15.75 -9.66
N LEU A 62 -10.15 14.56 -9.13
CA LEU A 62 -10.76 13.47 -9.88
C LEU A 62 -12.28 13.67 -10.03
N ALA A 63 -12.96 14.20 -9.01
CA ALA A 63 -14.41 14.42 -9.00
C ALA A 63 -14.88 15.44 -10.05
N GLY A 64 -14.03 16.40 -10.44
CA GLY A 64 -14.34 17.39 -11.49
C GLY A 64 -14.18 16.89 -12.94
N ARG A 65 -13.56 15.72 -13.15
CA ARG A 65 -13.35 15.15 -14.49
C ARG A 65 -14.27 13.96 -14.70
N LYS A 66 -15.05 13.95 -15.78
CA LYS A 66 -15.88 12.79 -16.15
C LYS A 66 -14.97 11.55 -16.29
N PRO A 67 -15.11 10.51 -15.45
CA PRO A 67 -14.22 9.36 -15.49
C PRO A 67 -14.38 8.65 -16.83
N LYS A 68 -13.26 8.35 -17.50
CA LYS A 68 -13.27 7.46 -18.67
C LYS A 68 -13.40 6.03 -18.19
N SER A 69 -13.90 5.14 -19.05
CA SER A 69 -14.01 3.71 -18.75
C SER A 69 -12.68 3.06 -18.34
N SER A 70 -11.55 3.65 -18.75
CA SER A 70 -10.19 3.26 -18.36
C SER A 70 -9.80 3.66 -16.93
N ASP A 71 -10.49 4.62 -16.33
CA ASP A 71 -10.21 5.14 -14.98
C ASP A 71 -10.92 4.33 -13.89
N ALA A 72 -11.78 3.38 -14.26
CA ALA A 72 -12.38 2.44 -13.33
C ALA A 72 -11.25 1.61 -12.68
N PRO A 73 -11.23 1.49 -11.35
CA PRO A 73 -10.34 0.53 -10.70
C PRO A 73 -10.62 -0.84 -11.31
N GLN A 74 -9.63 -1.43 -11.98
CA GLN A 74 -9.71 -2.82 -12.45
C GLN A 74 -9.56 -3.78 -11.26
N PHE A 75 -10.43 -3.62 -10.27
CA PHE A 75 -10.65 -4.61 -9.23
C PHE A 75 -11.82 -5.47 -9.70
N GLY A 76 -11.50 -6.49 -10.48
CA GLY A 76 -12.48 -7.49 -10.85
C GLY A 76 -12.99 -8.18 -9.58
N PRO A 77 -14.31 -8.36 -9.40
CA PRO A 77 -14.81 -9.26 -8.38
C PRO A 77 -14.34 -10.68 -8.76
N GLY A 78 -13.35 -11.20 -8.05
CA GLY A 78 -13.16 -12.64 -7.96
C GLY A 78 -14.50 -13.22 -7.54
N LYS A 79 -15.13 -14.00 -8.42
CA LYS A 79 -16.46 -14.56 -8.20
C LYS A 79 -16.54 -15.22 -6.82
N GLY A 80 -17.25 -14.59 -5.90
CA GLY A 80 -17.86 -15.29 -4.78
C GLY A 80 -18.91 -16.24 -5.33
N GLY A 81 -18.56 -17.52 -5.39
CA GLY A 81 -19.49 -18.63 -5.60
C GLY A 81 -19.31 -19.59 -4.43
N GLY A 82 -20.21 -19.53 -3.46
CA GLY A 82 -20.10 -20.29 -2.21
C GLY A 82 -20.35 -21.80 -2.35
N ARG A 83 -20.00 -22.53 -1.29
CA ARG A 83 -20.80 -23.53 -0.54
C ARG A 83 -19.89 -24.17 0.52
N GLY A 84 -20.51 -24.55 1.64
CA GLY A 84 -19.82 -24.79 2.91
C GLY A 84 -19.11 -26.13 3.05
N GLY A 85 -18.69 -26.40 4.29
CA GLY A 85 -18.25 -27.71 4.76
C GLY A 85 -16.76 -27.77 5.09
N TRP A 86 -16.49 -27.75 6.39
CA TRP A 86 -15.25 -28.07 7.13
C TRP A 86 -14.08 -27.09 6.98
#